data_AF-A0A1H9FNB8-F1
#
_entry.id   AF-A0A1H9FNB8-F1
#
_cell.length_a   1.000
_cell.length_b   1.000
_cell.length_c   1.000
_cell.angle_alpha   90.00
_cell.angle_beta   90.00
_cell.angle_gamma   90.00
#
_symmetry.space_group_name_H-M   'P 1'
#
loop_
_entity.id
_entity.type
_entity.pdbx_description
1 polymer ?
#
loop_
_entity_poly.entity_id
_entity_poly.type
_entity_poly.pdbx_seq_one_letter_code
_entity_poly.pdbx_strand_id
1 'polypeptide(L)'
;MKQSIHEYLAEFEDIPGTRVYTAQRGRKGYWLNQFCMSLMKPENRERFKADERAYLDEWPMTEAQKQTILDRDYNAALDEGGNIYFLAKVFSTDGLSFLQAVGTMTGMTPEDYQAMMIAGGRSPEGLRSIKDGN
;
A
#
# COMPACT_ATOMS: atom_id res chain seq x y z
N MET A 1 -23.84 25.24 7.37
CA MET A 1 -24.26 23.82 7.54
C MET A 1 -23.03 23.01 7.91
N LYS A 2 -23.16 22.01 8.80
CA LYS A 2 -22.06 21.05 9.07
C LYS A 2 -22.21 19.88 8.11
N GLN A 3 -21.16 19.60 7.35
CA GLN A 3 -21.03 18.40 6.51
C GLN A 3 -21.16 17.15 7.37
N SER A 4 -21.86 16.13 6.87
CA SER A 4 -21.98 14.83 7.52
C SER A 4 -20.74 13.96 7.27
N ILE A 5 -20.51 12.95 8.13
CA ILE A 5 -19.41 11.99 7.93
C ILE A 5 -19.55 11.19 6.63
N HIS A 6 -20.79 10.92 6.19
CA HIS A 6 -21.04 10.17 4.97
C HIS A 6 -20.67 11.00 3.73
N GLU A 7 -21.00 12.29 3.73
CA GLU A 7 -20.61 13.22 2.66
C GLU A 7 -19.07 13.36 2.62
N TYR A 8 -18.43 13.54 3.78
CA TYR A 8 -16.97 13.61 3.87
C TYR A 8 -16.27 12.36 3.31
N LEU A 9 -16.76 11.17 3.65
CA LEU A 9 -16.15 9.92 3.16
C LEU A 9 -16.42 9.69 1.67
N ALA A 10 -17.60 10.08 1.16
CA ALA A 10 -17.96 9.91 -0.24
C ALA A 10 -17.06 10.73 -1.19
N GLU A 11 -16.56 11.89 -0.74
CA GLU A 11 -15.64 12.73 -1.52
C GLU A 11 -14.31 12.02 -1.85
N PHE A 12 -13.88 11.05 -1.04
CA PHE A 12 -12.64 10.32 -1.30
C PHE A 12 -12.72 9.37 -2.50
N GLU A 13 -13.92 8.91 -2.85
CA GLU A 13 -14.13 8.00 -3.98
C GLU A 13 -14.00 8.71 -5.34
N ASP A 14 -13.95 10.05 -5.35
CA ASP A 14 -13.78 10.86 -6.56
C ASP A 14 -12.30 11.08 -6.94
N ILE A 15 -11.34 10.61 -6.13
CA ILE A 15 -9.91 10.86 -6.36
C ILE A 15 -9.31 9.72 -7.21
N PRO A 16 -8.88 9.97 -8.46
CA PRO A 16 -8.36 8.94 -9.34
C PRO A 16 -7.12 8.24 -8.76
N GLY A 17 -7.09 6.91 -8.82
CA GLY A 17 -5.94 6.10 -8.41
C GLY A 17 -5.58 6.17 -6.92
N THR A 18 -6.45 6.75 -6.08
CA THR A 18 -6.16 6.99 -4.66
C THR A 18 -7.10 6.19 -3.78
N ARG A 19 -6.55 5.54 -2.75
CA ARG A 19 -7.29 4.75 -1.76
C ARG A 19 -7.06 5.34 -0.39
N VAL A 20 -7.89 6.31 0.00
CA VAL A 20 -7.77 6.97 1.29
C VAL A 20 -7.95 5.94 2.41
N TYR A 21 -7.05 5.95 3.40
CA TYR A 21 -7.06 5.00 4.49
C TYR A 21 -8.13 5.34 5.54
N THR A 22 -9.37 5.00 5.23
CA THR A 22 -10.54 5.19 6.10
C THR A 22 -10.61 4.13 7.19
N ALA A 23 -11.50 4.33 8.18
CA ALA A 23 -11.76 3.34 9.22
C ALA A 23 -12.20 1.97 8.67
N GLN A 24 -12.90 1.94 7.52
CA GLN A 24 -13.30 0.69 6.87
C GLN A 24 -12.08 -0.12 6.40
N ARG A 25 -11.13 0.53 5.70
CA ARG A 25 -9.90 -0.11 5.23
C ARG A 25 -9.01 -0.52 6.40
N GLY A 26 -8.92 0.31 7.45
CA GLY A 26 -8.16 -0.02 8.64
C GLY A 26 -8.69 -1.24 9.40
N ARG A 27 -10.01 -1.45 9.41
CA ARG A 27 -10.60 -2.69 9.95
C ARG A 27 -10.32 -3.89 9.05
N LYS A 28 -10.42 -3.74 7.72
CA LYS A 28 -10.16 -4.83 6.75
C LYS A 28 -8.71 -5.33 6.88
N GLY A 29 -7.75 -4.41 6.89
CA GLY A 29 -6.32 -4.75 6.87
C GLY A 29 -5.65 -4.82 8.24
N TYR A 30 -6.39 -4.88 9.35
CA TYR A 30 -5.80 -4.84 10.69
C TYR A 30 -4.66 -5.85 10.85
N TRP A 31 -4.90 -7.13 10.54
CA TRP A 31 -3.91 -8.18 10.71
C TRP A 31 -2.75 -8.09 9.72
N LEU A 32 -3.02 -7.72 8.47
CA LEU A 32 -1.98 -7.43 7.47
C LEU A 32 -1.03 -6.32 7.97
N ASN A 33 -1.58 -5.21 8.46
CA ASN A 33 -0.79 -4.10 8.96
C ASN A 33 0.00 -4.48 10.24
N GLN A 34 -0.61 -5.25 11.15
CA GLN A 34 0.07 -5.74 12.36
C GLN A 34 1.21 -6.72 12.02
N PHE A 35 1.03 -7.59 11.03
CA PHE A 35 2.11 -8.42 10.49
C PHE A 35 3.28 -7.54 10.04
N CYS A 36 3.02 -6.49 9.25
CA CYS A 36 4.09 -5.60 8.79
C CYS A 36 4.85 -4.93 9.95
N MET A 37 4.17 -4.54 11.03
CA MET A 37 4.83 -3.98 12.22
C MET A 37 5.78 -4.97 12.90
N SER A 38 5.48 -6.27 12.83
CA SER A 38 6.36 -7.29 13.42
C SER A 38 7.78 -7.27 12.83
N LEU A 39 7.92 -6.86 11.57
CA LEU A 39 9.19 -6.79 10.84
C LEU A 39 10.10 -5.63 11.28
N MET A 40 9.65 -4.77 12.20
CA MET A 40 10.54 -3.79 12.84
C MET A 40 11.65 -4.48 13.66
N LYS A 41 11.40 -5.69 14.16
CA LYS A 41 12.35 -6.48 14.94
C LYS A 41 13.28 -7.31 14.03
N PRO A 42 14.61 -7.24 14.19
CA PRO A 42 15.56 -8.01 13.38
C PRO A 42 15.27 -9.52 13.35
N GLU A 43 15.01 -10.12 14.52
CA GLU A 43 14.73 -11.55 14.66
C GLU A 43 13.50 -12.01 13.87
N ASN A 44 12.50 -11.14 13.74
CA ASN A 44 11.30 -11.43 12.95
C ASN A 44 11.58 -11.34 11.45
N ARG A 45 12.47 -10.43 11.02
CA ARG A 45 12.89 -10.35 9.61
C ARG A 45 13.65 -11.60 9.19
N GLU A 46 14.56 -12.09 10.04
CA GLU A 46 15.30 -13.33 9.76
C GLU A 46 14.35 -14.53 9.66
N ARG A 47 13.37 -14.65 10.57
CA ARG A 47 12.34 -15.71 10.51
C ARG A 47 11.47 -15.59 9.26
N PHE A 48 10.99 -14.39 8.93
CA PHE A 48 10.20 -14.15 7.74
C PHE A 48 10.98 -14.51 6.46
N LYS A 49 12.25 -14.11 6.35
CA LYS A 49 13.09 -14.44 5.19
C LYS A 49 13.47 -15.92 5.09
N ALA A 50 13.53 -16.64 6.21
CA ALA A 50 13.84 -18.06 6.22
C ALA A 50 12.70 -18.89 5.59
N ASP A 51 11.45 -18.52 5.86
CA ASP A 51 10.26 -19.10 5.22
C ASP A 51 9.08 -18.10 5.33
N GLU A 52 8.84 -17.36 4.25
CA GLU A 52 7.82 -16.30 4.24
C GLU A 52 6.43 -16.87 4.46
N ARG A 53 6.13 -18.02 3.85
CA ARG A 53 4.80 -18.63 3.94
C ARG A 53 4.53 -19.12 5.36
N ALA A 54 5.48 -19.84 5.95
CA ALA A 54 5.35 -20.33 7.31
C ALA A 54 5.17 -19.17 8.30
N TYR A 55 5.94 -18.08 8.16
CA TYR A 55 5.80 -16.91 9.02
C TYR A 55 4.46 -16.20 8.84
N LEU A 56 3.95 -16.08 7.61
CA LEU A 56 2.63 -15.49 7.34
C LEU A 56 1.47 -16.34 7.89
N ASP A 57 1.62 -17.67 7.92
CA ASP A 57 0.60 -18.58 8.46
C ASP A 57 0.44 -18.47 10.00
N GLU A 58 1.38 -17.81 10.71
CA GLU A 58 1.25 -17.45 12.12
C GLU A 58 0.30 -16.27 12.37
N TRP A 59 -0.03 -15.50 11.33
CA TRP A 59 -0.91 -14.33 11.42
C TRP A 59 -2.33 -14.65 10.98
N PRO A 60 -3.37 -14.13 11.66
CA PRO A 60 -4.77 -14.32 11.27
C PRO A 60 -5.18 -13.43 10.09
N MET A 61 -4.38 -13.49 9.02
CA MET A 61 -4.61 -12.83 7.74
C MET A 61 -5.45 -13.72 6.82
N THR A 62 -6.21 -13.10 5.92
CA THR A 62 -6.87 -13.84 4.83
C THR A 62 -5.83 -14.39 3.85
N GLU A 63 -6.17 -15.44 3.11
CA GLU A 63 -5.27 -15.95 2.07
C GLU A 63 -4.97 -14.90 1.00
N ALA A 64 -5.95 -14.05 0.66
CA ALA A 64 -5.73 -12.90 -0.22
C ALA A 64 -4.66 -11.96 0.34
N GLN A 65 -4.76 -11.57 1.61
CA GLN A 65 -3.77 -10.71 2.28
C GLN A 65 -2.36 -11.34 2.25
N LYS A 66 -2.24 -12.63 2.58
CA LYS A 66 -0.94 -13.33 2.55
C LYS A 66 -0.35 -13.34 1.14
N GLN A 67 -1.17 -13.64 0.13
CA GLN A 67 -0.74 -13.69 -1.26
C GLN A 67 -0.19 -12.33 -1.73
N THR A 68 -0.81 -11.22 -1.34
CA THR A 68 -0.30 -9.87 -1.69
C THR A 68 1.11 -9.62 -1.18
N ILE A 69 1.48 -10.19 -0.03
CA ILE A 69 2.83 -10.08 0.52
C ILE A 69 3.79 -10.99 -0.25
N LEU A 70 3.43 -12.26 -0.46
CA LEU A 70 4.27 -13.22 -1.18
C LEU A 70 4.61 -12.74 -2.60
N ASP A 71 3.63 -12.14 -3.30
CA ASP A 71 3.81 -11.62 -4.65
C ASP A 71 4.43 -10.22 -4.70
N ARG A 72 4.58 -9.56 -3.53
CA ARG A 72 4.98 -8.15 -3.40
C ARG A 72 4.09 -7.21 -4.24
N ASP A 73 2.82 -7.57 -4.41
CA ASP A 73 1.82 -6.72 -5.07
C ASP A 73 1.25 -5.71 -4.07
N TYR A 74 1.90 -4.56 -3.98
CA TYR A 74 1.47 -3.49 -3.08
C TYR A 74 0.14 -2.85 -3.49
N ASN A 75 -0.26 -2.93 -4.76
CA ASN A 75 -1.58 -2.46 -5.18
C ASN A 75 -2.66 -3.37 -4.62
N ALA A 76 -2.52 -4.68 -4.78
CA ALA A 76 -3.43 -5.65 -4.17
C ALA A 76 -3.42 -5.55 -2.64
N ALA A 77 -2.25 -5.33 -2.02
CA ALA A 77 -2.15 -5.19 -0.57
C ALA A 77 -2.95 -3.98 -0.05
N LEU A 78 -2.94 -2.84 -0.75
CA LEU A 78 -3.79 -1.69 -0.42
C LEU A 78 -5.29 -2.00 -0.58
N ASP A 79 -5.66 -2.80 -1.58
CA ASP A 79 -7.05 -3.24 -1.77
C ASP A 79 -7.50 -4.17 -0.64
N GLU A 80 -6.57 -4.96 -0.08
CA GLU A 80 -6.76 -5.79 1.11
C GLU A 80 -6.67 -5.05 2.45
N GLY A 81 -6.66 -3.70 2.41
CA GLY A 81 -6.69 -2.83 3.58
C GLY A 81 -5.31 -2.54 4.17
N GLY A 82 -4.24 -2.92 3.48
CA GLY A 82 -2.88 -2.50 3.80
C GLY A 82 -2.77 -0.97 3.75
N ASN A 83 -1.89 -0.43 4.57
CA ASN A 83 -1.51 0.97 4.53
C ASN A 83 -0.03 1.08 4.14
N ILE A 84 0.29 2.02 3.26
CA ILE A 84 1.65 2.13 2.70
C ILE A 84 2.73 2.31 3.77
N TYR A 85 2.45 3.02 4.87
CA TYR A 85 3.43 3.19 5.96
C TYR A 85 3.69 1.89 6.72
N PHE A 86 2.71 0.98 6.78
CA PHE A 86 2.88 -0.34 7.36
C PHE A 86 3.64 -1.25 6.38
N LEU A 87 3.18 -1.32 5.14
CA LEU A 87 3.82 -2.07 4.05
C LEU A 87 5.28 -1.68 3.84
N ALA A 88 5.67 -0.45 4.20
CA ALA A 88 7.06 -0.02 4.18
C ALA A 88 8.02 -0.91 4.96
N LYS A 89 7.56 -1.61 6.00
CA LYS A 89 8.40 -2.55 6.73
C LYS A 89 8.68 -3.83 5.92
N VAL A 90 7.80 -4.21 5.00
CA VAL A 90 8.03 -5.35 4.08
C VAL A 90 9.12 -4.98 3.08
N PHE A 91 8.93 -3.92 2.29
CA PHE A 91 9.94 -3.56 1.29
C PHE A 91 11.26 -3.08 1.91
N SER A 92 11.25 -2.48 3.11
CA SER A 92 12.49 -2.20 3.83
C SER A 92 13.19 -3.48 4.32
N THR A 93 12.43 -4.53 4.66
CA THR A 93 12.98 -5.86 4.96
C THR A 93 13.64 -6.46 3.72
N ASP A 94 13.10 -6.22 2.54
CA ASP A 94 13.68 -6.60 1.25
C ASP A 94 14.88 -5.71 0.83
N GLY A 95 15.19 -4.65 1.59
CA GLY A 95 16.28 -3.73 1.29
C GLY A 95 15.95 -2.69 0.21
N LEU A 96 14.67 -2.52 -0.11
CA LEU A 96 14.20 -1.55 -1.10
C LEU A 96 13.92 -0.19 -0.47
N SER A 97 14.20 0.87 -1.22
CA SER A 97 13.78 2.23 -0.89
C SER A 97 12.29 2.45 -1.18
N PHE A 98 11.72 3.53 -0.62
CA PHE A 98 10.36 3.95 -0.97
C PHE A 98 10.19 4.19 -2.47
N LEU A 99 11.15 4.84 -3.14
CA LEU A 99 11.08 5.10 -4.58
C LEU A 99 10.92 3.81 -5.39
N GLN A 100 11.72 2.79 -5.06
CA GLN A 100 11.70 1.49 -5.73
C GLN A 100 10.39 0.76 -5.49
N ALA A 101 9.88 0.77 -4.25
CA ALA A 101 8.65 0.06 -3.91
C ALA A 101 7.39 0.74 -4.45
N VAL A 102 7.24 2.07 -4.30
CA VAL A 102 6.04 2.77 -4.76
C VAL A 102 6.01 2.92 -6.29
N GLY A 103 7.18 2.93 -6.94
CA GLY A 103 7.28 2.96 -8.40
C GLY A 103 6.58 1.77 -9.07
N THR A 104 6.65 0.57 -8.46
CA THR A 104 6.00 -0.64 -9.01
C THR A 104 4.49 -0.53 -9.09
N MET A 105 3.89 0.36 -8.28
CA MET A 105 2.44 0.53 -8.22
C MET A 105 1.89 1.34 -9.39
N THR A 106 2.76 1.90 -10.24
CA THR A 106 2.37 2.80 -11.34
C THR A 106 2.27 2.12 -12.70
N GLY A 107 2.79 0.89 -12.83
CA GLY A 107 2.96 0.22 -14.12
C GLY A 107 4.12 0.75 -14.97
N MET A 108 4.86 1.75 -14.49
CA MET A 108 6.09 2.23 -15.14
C MET A 108 7.26 1.30 -14.81
N THR A 109 8.28 1.30 -15.68
CA THR A 109 9.58 0.73 -15.32
C THR A 109 10.24 1.56 -14.21
N PRO A 110 11.16 0.98 -13.42
CA PRO A 110 11.92 1.76 -12.42
C PRO A 110 12.63 2.98 -13.01
N GLU A 111 13.21 2.82 -14.21
CA GLU A 111 13.93 3.88 -14.92
C GLU A 111 12.98 5.01 -15.34
N ASP A 112 11.82 4.68 -15.92
CA ASP A 112 10.83 5.68 -16.34
C ASP A 112 10.24 6.43 -15.14
N TYR A 113 9.95 5.71 -14.05
CA TYR A 113 9.44 6.32 -12.82
C TYR A 113 10.48 7.30 -12.23
N GLN A 114 11.75 6.90 -12.17
CA GLN A 114 12.82 7.77 -11.70
C GLN A 114 13.00 9.00 -12.61
N ALA A 115 13.00 8.81 -13.93
CA ALA A 115 13.09 9.89 -14.90
C ALA A 115 11.93 10.89 -14.75
N MET A 116 10.70 10.38 -14.57
CA MET A 116 9.50 11.19 -14.31
C MET A 116 9.66 12.03 -13.03
N MET A 117 10.18 11.44 -11.94
CA MET A 117 10.43 12.18 -10.70
C MET A 117 11.49 13.28 -10.86
N ILE A 118 12.55 13.03 -11.63
CA ILE A 118 13.59 14.03 -11.94
C ILE A 118 13.03 15.16 -12.82
N ALA A 119 12.13 14.83 -13.74
CA ALA A 119 11.52 15.79 -14.66
C ALA A 119 10.43 16.69 -14.04
N GLY A 120 10.20 16.59 -12.72
CA GLY A 120 9.23 17.43 -11.99
C GLY A 120 8.06 16.66 -11.39
N GLY A 121 8.01 15.34 -11.55
CA GLY A 121 6.97 14.49 -10.97
C GLY A 121 5.70 14.40 -11.83
N ARG A 122 4.73 13.64 -11.34
CA ARG A 122 3.48 13.38 -12.05
C ARG A 122 2.60 14.63 -12.03
N SER A 123 2.21 15.12 -13.20
CA SER A 123 1.25 16.23 -13.31
C SER A 123 -0.08 15.85 -12.65
N PRO A 124 -0.73 16.78 -11.92
CA PRO A 124 -2.07 16.57 -11.38
C PRO A 124 -3.18 16.76 -12.42
N GLU A 125 -2.87 17.26 -13.63
CA GLU A 125 -3.87 17.49 -14.69
C GLU A 125 -4.54 16.17 -15.12
N GLY A 126 -5.87 16.15 -15.09
CA GLY A 126 -6.71 14.97 -15.40
C GLY A 126 -6.77 13.92 -14.28
N LEU A 127 -6.24 14.24 -13.09
CA LEU A 127 -5.99 13.28 -12.01
C LEU A 127 -6.45 13.78 -10.63
N ARG A 128 -7.30 14.80 -10.59
CA ARG A 128 -7.87 15.40 -9.39
C ARG A 128 -9.28 14.87 -9.11
N SER A 129 -10.09 14.71 -10.14
CA SER A 129 -11.49 14.31 -10.00
C SER A 129 -11.95 13.37 -11.11
N ILE A 130 -12.57 12.25 -10.74
CA ILE A 130 -13.14 11.29 -11.68
C ILE A 130 -14.38 11.90 -12.35
N LYS A 131 -15.26 12.54 -11.59
CA LYS A 131 -16.51 13.11 -12.12
C LYS A 131 -16.27 14.32 -13.03
N ASP A 132 -15.27 15.16 -12.71
CA ASP A 132 -14.99 16.38 -13.47
C ASP A 132 -13.97 16.14 -14.60
N GLY A 133 -13.25 15.01 -14.58
CA GLY A 133 -12.26 14.65 -15.59
C GLY A 133 -11.06 15.60 -15.64
N ASN A 134 -10.70 16.21 -14.51
CA ASN A 134 -9.67 17.25 -14.38
C ASN A 134 -8.54 16.89 -13.41
#